data_AF-A0ABC9V8L5-F1
#
_entry.id   AF-A0ABC9V8L5-F1
#
_cell.length_a   1.000
_cell.length_b   1.000
_cell.length_c   1.000
_cell.angle_alpha   90.00
_cell.angle_beta   90.00
_cell.angle_gamma   90.00
#
_symmetry.space_group_name_H-M   'P 1'
#
loop_
_entity.id
_entity.type
_entity.pdbx_description
1 polymer ?
#
loop_
_entity_poly.entity_id
_entity_poly.type
_entity_poly.pdbx_seq_one_letter_code
_entity_poly.pdbx_strand_id
1 'polypeptide(L)'
;SALNNYYTKTEADSAASGAIDKFNSQLTIGGVNVVANSEAPRTSTAATNREYLLYERSAELKAFYDENLEKPITISFEMSVPVAGPVQVYSSNGSAHQFVTSVNAIIVNQFAKYSVTVSPKAHTASTTVSTIEFYGTYGTGRIPTIRKLQIEAGTKATAWSPSPRDTKAAIDANASAIQTTQTKVDNIDGRLTTATDSITSLNSRMSTAEGNINSTNTAVGGLSTRMATAEGKITNQSDSIASLQNSVTSINGTLANKADSSAVNNLTSRVETAEGKISSQSGQITSLSNSLDLTN
;
A
#
# COMPACT_ATOMS: atom_id res chain seq x y z
N SER A 1 97.03 12.41 -3.16
CA SER A 1 95.92 12.69 -4.09
C SER A 1 94.72 11.88 -3.63
N ALA A 2 93.76 12.49 -2.94
CA ALA A 2 92.68 11.77 -2.23
C ALA A 2 91.29 12.39 -2.43
N LEU A 3 91.02 12.95 -3.62
CA LEU A 3 89.75 13.65 -3.92
C LEU A 3 89.22 13.33 -5.33
N ASN A 4 89.30 12.07 -5.78
CA ASN A 4 88.90 11.68 -7.14
C ASN A 4 87.54 10.96 -7.24
N ASN A 5 86.71 10.98 -6.21
CA ASN A 5 85.46 10.19 -6.19
C ASN A 5 84.24 10.94 -5.60
N TYR A 6 84.10 12.24 -5.87
CA TYR A 6 82.90 13.01 -5.52
C TYR A 6 82.17 13.45 -6.79
N TYR A 7 80.91 13.04 -6.91
CA TYR A 7 80.01 13.56 -7.94
C TYR A 7 79.83 15.07 -7.75
N THR A 8 79.89 15.82 -8.84
CA THR A 8 79.44 17.20 -8.84
C THR A 8 77.94 17.27 -8.57
N LYS A 9 77.45 18.39 -8.02
CA LYS A 9 76.02 18.60 -7.78
C LYS A 9 75.18 18.33 -9.03
N THR A 10 75.66 18.74 -10.20
CA THR A 10 75.00 18.53 -11.49
C THR A 10 74.89 17.05 -11.86
N GLU A 11 75.94 16.25 -11.63
CA GLU A 11 75.92 14.81 -11.91
C GLU A 11 75.00 14.06 -10.94
N ALA A 12 74.99 14.46 -9.67
CA ALA A 12 74.07 13.91 -8.66
C ALA A 12 72.60 14.23 -8.99
N ASP A 13 72.30 15.49 -9.35
CA ASP A 13 70.95 15.93 -9.70
C ASP A 13 70.46 15.27 -11.02
N SER A 14 71.35 15.05 -11.99
CA SER A 14 71.02 14.34 -13.24
C SER A 14 70.78 12.84 -13.02
N ALA A 15 71.59 12.19 -12.18
CA ALA A 15 71.38 10.79 -11.80
C ALA A 15 70.08 10.62 -11.01
N ALA A 16 69.75 11.57 -10.13
CA ALA A 16 68.49 11.58 -9.38
C ALA A 16 67.28 11.79 -10.30
N SER A 17 67.34 12.76 -11.23
CA SER A 17 66.26 12.99 -12.21
C SER A 17 66.03 11.75 -13.10
N GLY A 18 67.10 11.15 -13.64
CA GLY A 18 66.99 9.94 -14.44
C GLY A 18 66.41 8.74 -13.65
N ALA A 19 66.71 8.65 -12.35
CA ALA A 19 66.11 7.66 -11.47
C ALA A 19 64.61 7.93 -11.21
N ILE A 20 64.21 9.20 -11.06
CA ILE A 20 62.80 9.61 -10.88
C ILE A 20 61.99 9.35 -12.15
N ASP A 21 62.51 9.68 -13.32
CA ASP A 21 61.83 9.43 -14.60
C ASP A 21 61.68 7.93 -14.87
N LYS A 22 62.71 7.13 -14.52
CA LYS A 22 62.63 5.67 -14.55
C LYS A 22 61.61 5.12 -13.55
N PHE A 23 61.54 5.69 -12.34
CA PHE A 23 60.54 5.29 -11.34
C PHE A 23 59.12 5.62 -11.80
N ASN A 24 58.89 6.83 -12.29
CA ASN A 24 57.58 7.29 -12.76
C ASN A 24 57.10 6.52 -13.99
N SER A 25 57.99 6.21 -14.93
CA SER A 25 57.67 5.38 -16.11
C SER A 25 57.36 3.92 -15.76
N GLN A 26 57.76 3.45 -14.57
CA GLN A 26 57.45 2.10 -14.07
C GLN A 26 56.24 2.06 -13.12
N LEU A 27 55.72 3.22 -12.71
CA LEU A 27 54.60 3.35 -11.79
C LEU A 27 53.28 3.44 -12.55
N THR A 28 52.64 2.29 -12.74
CA THR A 28 51.23 2.21 -13.11
C THR A 28 50.46 1.82 -11.85
N ILE A 29 49.43 2.61 -11.49
CA ILE A 29 48.53 2.31 -10.36
C ILE A 29 47.16 2.00 -10.95
N GLY A 30 46.86 0.72 -11.15
CA GLY A 30 45.47 0.28 -11.23
C GLY A 30 44.92 0.31 -9.82
N GLY A 31 43.90 1.10 -9.55
CA GLY A 31 43.25 1.16 -8.23
C GLY A 31 41.96 0.32 -8.16
N VAL A 32 41.66 -0.44 -9.21
CA VAL A 32 40.37 -1.12 -9.38
C VAL A 32 40.54 -2.61 -9.14
N ASN A 33 39.87 -3.13 -8.13
CA ASN A 33 39.82 -4.55 -7.84
C ASN A 33 38.92 -5.28 -8.84
N VAL A 34 39.49 -6.19 -9.63
CA VAL A 34 38.67 -7.00 -10.56
C VAL A 34 38.03 -8.24 -9.93
N VAL A 35 38.40 -8.61 -8.70
CA VAL A 35 37.94 -9.84 -8.03
C VAL A 35 36.71 -9.57 -7.18
N ALA A 36 35.58 -10.15 -7.59
CA ALA A 36 34.29 -10.01 -6.91
C ALA A 36 34.20 -10.83 -5.62
N ASN A 37 33.40 -10.32 -4.68
CA ASN A 37 33.08 -10.94 -3.39
C ASN A 37 34.31 -11.27 -2.53
N SER A 38 35.42 -10.55 -2.72
CA SER A 38 36.74 -10.94 -2.23
C SER A 38 37.00 -10.60 -0.77
N GLU A 39 36.12 -9.83 -0.12
CA GLU A 39 36.30 -9.35 1.26
C GLU A 39 36.38 -10.49 2.28
N ALA A 40 35.47 -11.46 2.16
CA ALA A 40 35.33 -12.56 3.11
C ALA A 40 36.43 -13.64 2.92
N PRO A 41 36.85 -14.33 3.99
CA PRO A 41 37.73 -15.48 3.89
C PRO A 41 37.16 -16.62 3.04
N ARG A 42 38.00 -17.16 2.15
CA ARG A 42 37.74 -18.36 1.35
C ARG A 42 38.89 -19.35 1.52
N THR A 43 38.57 -20.62 1.65
CA THR A 43 39.53 -21.72 1.68
C THR A 43 38.98 -22.92 0.91
N SER A 44 39.81 -23.92 0.66
CA SER A 44 39.39 -25.13 -0.02
C SER A 44 38.35 -25.88 0.79
N THR A 45 37.23 -26.19 0.14
CA THR A 45 36.14 -27.04 0.68
C THR A 45 36.27 -28.50 0.27
N ALA A 46 37.34 -28.86 -0.44
CA ALA A 46 37.57 -30.23 -0.89
C ALA A 46 37.71 -31.20 0.31
N ALA A 47 37.29 -32.45 0.13
CA ALA A 47 37.40 -33.48 1.17
C ALA A 47 38.86 -33.92 1.40
N THR A 48 39.65 -33.95 0.32
CA THR A 48 41.09 -34.23 0.31
C THR A 48 41.79 -33.15 -0.51
N ASN A 49 43.13 -33.07 -0.47
CA ASN A 49 43.90 -32.12 -1.29
C ASN A 49 43.52 -30.64 -1.02
N ARG A 50 43.28 -30.32 0.26
CA ARG A 50 42.78 -29.02 0.70
C ARG A 50 43.80 -27.89 0.54
N GLU A 51 45.06 -28.23 0.28
CA GLU A 51 46.12 -27.27 0.02
C GLU A 51 45.97 -26.54 -1.31
N TYR A 52 45.06 -26.99 -2.19
CA TYR A 52 44.69 -26.31 -3.42
C TYR A 52 43.36 -25.55 -3.29
N LEU A 53 43.38 -24.28 -3.67
CA LEU A 53 42.22 -23.39 -3.73
C LEU A 53 42.15 -22.73 -5.12
N LEU A 54 41.16 -23.13 -5.91
CA LEU A 54 40.70 -22.33 -7.05
C LEU A 54 39.85 -21.18 -6.50
N TYR A 55 40.37 -19.95 -6.47
CA TYR A 55 39.70 -18.83 -5.83
C TYR A 55 38.63 -18.20 -6.73
N GLU A 56 38.97 -17.99 -8.01
CA GLU A 56 38.04 -17.52 -9.03
C GLU A 56 38.37 -18.17 -10.37
N ARG A 57 37.31 -18.49 -11.14
CA ARG A 57 37.36 -18.85 -12.55
C ARG A 57 36.24 -18.09 -13.26
N SER A 58 36.59 -17.11 -14.09
CA SER A 58 35.58 -16.23 -14.67
C SER A 58 36.01 -15.65 -16.03
N ALA A 59 35.01 -15.15 -16.77
CA ALA A 59 35.24 -14.47 -18.04
C ALA A 59 35.74 -13.03 -17.82
N GLU A 60 35.36 -12.41 -16.70
CA GLU A 60 35.78 -11.06 -16.33
C GLU A 60 37.26 -11.04 -15.95
N LEU A 61 37.74 -12.06 -15.24
CA LEU A 61 39.16 -12.22 -14.96
C LEU A 61 39.96 -12.46 -16.25
N LYS A 62 39.38 -13.20 -17.20
CA LYS A 62 39.97 -13.36 -18.54
C LYS A 62 40.09 -12.02 -19.25
N ALA A 63 39.00 -11.25 -19.33
CA ALA A 63 39.00 -9.96 -20.00
C ALA A 63 40.05 -9.01 -19.40
N PHE A 64 40.14 -8.97 -18.07
CA PHE A 64 41.17 -8.19 -17.39
C PHE A 64 42.60 -8.65 -17.77
N TYR A 65 42.86 -9.96 -17.84
CA TYR A 65 44.16 -10.45 -18.29
C TYR A 65 44.42 -10.21 -19.78
N ASP A 66 43.41 -10.25 -20.65
CA ASP A 66 43.56 -9.90 -22.08
C ASP A 66 44.02 -8.43 -22.22
N GLU A 67 43.39 -7.50 -21.48
CA GLU A 67 43.74 -6.07 -21.49
C GLU A 67 45.16 -5.79 -20.95
N ASN A 68 45.61 -6.65 -20.04
CA ASN A 68 46.90 -6.58 -19.35
C ASN A 68 47.89 -7.66 -19.79
N LEU A 69 47.71 -8.22 -20.99
CA LEU A 69 48.57 -9.28 -21.51
C LEU A 69 50.02 -8.79 -21.58
N GLU A 70 50.94 -9.57 -21.02
CA GLU A 70 52.38 -9.29 -20.87
C GLU A 70 52.73 -8.03 -20.05
N LYS A 71 51.73 -7.28 -19.59
CA LYS A 71 51.91 -6.10 -18.73
C LYS A 71 51.88 -6.52 -17.26
N PRO A 72 52.60 -5.81 -16.38
CA PRO A 72 52.55 -6.10 -14.96
C PRO A 72 51.15 -5.84 -14.40
N ILE A 73 50.66 -6.78 -13.63
CA ILE A 73 49.51 -6.66 -12.73
C ILE A 73 49.97 -6.96 -11.31
N THR A 74 49.28 -6.39 -10.32
CA THR A 74 49.53 -6.66 -8.92
C THR A 74 48.39 -7.47 -8.33
N ILE A 75 48.74 -8.52 -7.60
CA ILE A 75 47.83 -9.39 -6.87
C ILE A 75 48.16 -9.19 -5.39
N SER A 76 47.26 -8.57 -4.65
CA SER A 76 47.38 -8.36 -3.22
C SER A 76 46.26 -9.09 -2.47
N PHE A 77 46.56 -9.62 -1.30
CA PHE A 77 45.61 -10.40 -0.51
C PHE A 77 46.06 -10.52 0.94
N GLU A 78 45.13 -10.90 1.81
CA GLU A 78 45.45 -11.38 3.15
C GLU A 78 45.32 -12.90 3.19
N MET A 79 46.33 -13.59 3.72
CA MET A 79 46.37 -15.04 3.79
C MET A 79 46.67 -15.54 5.21
N SER A 80 45.98 -16.61 5.60
CA SER A 80 46.29 -17.43 6.77
C SER A 80 46.55 -18.88 6.31
N VAL A 81 47.56 -19.53 6.90
CA VAL A 81 47.87 -20.95 6.69
C VAL A 81 48.08 -21.64 8.04
N PRO A 82 47.71 -22.92 8.19
CA PRO A 82 48.03 -23.68 9.41
C PRO A 82 49.52 -24.00 9.55
N VAL A 83 50.24 -24.13 8.43
CA VAL A 83 51.65 -24.56 8.36
C VAL A 83 52.46 -23.57 7.52
N ALA A 84 53.54 -23.02 8.08
CA ALA A 84 54.42 -22.07 7.40
C ALA A 84 55.09 -22.68 6.16
N GLY A 85 55.43 -21.83 5.18
CA GLY A 85 56.18 -22.17 3.97
C GLY A 85 55.55 -21.63 2.67
N PRO A 86 56.03 -22.07 1.51
CA PRO A 86 55.62 -21.50 0.23
C PRO A 86 54.17 -21.81 -0.12
N VAL A 87 53.47 -20.78 -0.60
CA VAL A 87 52.17 -20.89 -1.25
C VAL A 87 52.31 -20.30 -2.65
N GLN A 88 52.05 -21.13 -3.66
CA GLN A 88 52.03 -20.66 -5.05
C GLN A 88 50.79 -19.80 -5.29
N VAL A 89 50.97 -18.73 -6.05
CA VAL A 89 49.92 -17.87 -6.57
C VAL A 89 50.03 -17.91 -8.08
N TYR A 90 49.02 -18.44 -8.75
CA TYR A 90 49.15 -18.76 -10.17
C TYR A 90 47.81 -18.76 -10.91
N SER A 91 47.92 -18.80 -12.23
CA SER A 91 46.84 -19.07 -13.17
C SER A 91 47.38 -20.11 -14.13
N SER A 92 46.70 -21.25 -14.29
CA SER A 92 47.11 -22.24 -15.29
C SER A 92 46.01 -23.26 -15.58
N ASN A 93 45.34 -23.77 -14.55
CA ASN A 93 44.49 -24.95 -14.69
C ASN A 93 43.17 -24.62 -15.39
N GLY A 94 43.07 -24.98 -16.69
CA GLY A 94 41.91 -24.64 -17.51
C GLY A 94 41.73 -23.12 -17.69
N SER A 95 42.83 -22.38 -17.65
CA SER A 95 42.86 -20.92 -17.77
C SER A 95 43.35 -20.49 -19.15
N ALA A 96 42.77 -19.42 -19.68
CA ALA A 96 43.21 -18.77 -20.93
C ALA A 96 44.53 -18.00 -20.77
N HIS A 97 44.97 -17.79 -19.53
CA HIS A 97 46.24 -17.13 -19.23
C HIS A 97 47.06 -17.92 -18.23
N GLN A 98 48.37 -17.70 -18.25
CA GLN A 98 49.28 -18.32 -17.31
C GLN A 98 50.26 -17.34 -16.67
N PHE A 99 50.54 -17.59 -15.40
CA PHE A 99 51.65 -17.06 -14.64
C PHE A 99 51.81 -17.94 -13.40
N VAL A 100 53.01 -17.96 -12.82
CA VAL A 100 53.27 -18.62 -11.55
C VAL A 100 54.22 -17.76 -10.74
N THR A 101 53.90 -17.57 -9.47
CA THR A 101 54.77 -16.97 -8.48
C THR A 101 54.52 -17.62 -7.13
N SER A 102 55.25 -17.21 -6.09
CA SER A 102 55.07 -17.77 -4.75
C SER A 102 55.25 -16.69 -3.70
N VAL A 103 54.48 -16.80 -2.63
CA VAL A 103 54.70 -16.07 -1.39
C VAL A 103 55.12 -17.08 -0.32
N ASN A 104 55.98 -16.65 0.60
CA ASN A 104 56.36 -17.51 1.72
C ASN A 104 55.54 -17.12 2.95
N ALA A 105 54.68 -18.02 3.42
CA ALA A 105 53.88 -17.79 4.61
C ALA A 105 54.72 -18.05 5.85
N ILE A 106 54.96 -17.00 6.65
CA ILE A 106 55.78 -17.10 7.88
C ILE A 106 54.89 -17.11 9.12
N ILE A 107 53.80 -16.35 9.09
CA ILE A 107 52.84 -16.25 10.18
C ILE A 107 51.76 -17.31 9.97
N VAL A 108 51.64 -18.23 10.93
CA VAL A 108 50.64 -19.31 10.91
C VAL A 108 49.38 -18.92 11.67
N ASN A 109 48.23 -19.44 11.24
CA ASN A 109 46.92 -19.26 11.86
C ASN A 109 46.48 -17.80 12.07
N GLN A 110 47.08 -16.86 11.34
CA GLN A 110 46.72 -15.44 11.36
C GLN A 110 46.79 -14.87 9.95
N PHE A 111 45.92 -13.90 9.67
CA PHE A 111 45.94 -13.20 8.38
C PHE A 111 47.11 -12.22 8.32
N ALA A 112 47.98 -12.41 7.34
CA ALA A 112 49.04 -11.47 6.98
C ALA A 112 48.83 -10.98 5.55
N LYS A 113 49.22 -9.72 5.27
CA LYS A 113 49.12 -9.13 3.93
C LYS A 113 50.28 -9.57 3.05
N TYR A 114 49.96 -10.00 1.83
CA TYR A 114 50.93 -10.36 0.80
C TYR A 114 50.61 -9.61 -0.49
N SER A 115 51.63 -9.43 -1.32
CA SER A 115 51.51 -8.83 -2.65
C SER A 115 52.55 -9.42 -3.58
N VAL A 116 52.15 -9.69 -4.81
CA VAL A 116 53.03 -10.14 -5.89
C VAL A 116 52.71 -9.37 -7.17
N THR A 117 53.72 -9.14 -8.00
CA THR A 117 53.55 -8.58 -9.34
C THR A 117 53.87 -9.67 -10.36
N VAL A 118 52.96 -9.87 -11.30
CA VAL A 118 53.08 -10.87 -12.37
C VAL A 118 52.72 -10.25 -13.71
N SER A 119 53.16 -10.86 -14.81
CA SER A 119 52.72 -10.50 -16.17
C SER A 119 51.97 -11.69 -16.75
N PRO A 120 50.63 -11.63 -16.88
CA PRO A 120 49.85 -12.71 -17.49
C PRO A 120 50.35 -12.97 -18.91
N LYS A 121 50.57 -14.23 -19.24
CA LYS A 121 50.89 -14.68 -20.60
C LYS A 121 49.72 -15.45 -21.18
N ALA A 122 49.62 -15.50 -22.50
CA ALA A 122 48.63 -16.33 -23.16
C ALA A 122 48.82 -17.81 -22.79
N HIS A 123 47.72 -18.53 -22.67
CA HIS A 123 47.68 -19.96 -22.41
C HIS A 123 46.54 -20.59 -23.22
N THR A 124 46.75 -21.82 -23.70
CA THR A 124 45.81 -22.47 -24.63
C THR A 124 44.78 -23.36 -23.94
N ALA A 125 44.76 -23.41 -22.60
CA ALA A 125 43.89 -24.33 -21.86
C ALA A 125 42.44 -23.87 -21.74
N SER A 126 42.10 -22.63 -22.12
CA SER A 126 40.72 -22.13 -22.20
C SER A 126 40.64 -20.95 -23.16
N THR A 127 39.46 -20.74 -23.74
CA THR A 127 39.17 -19.57 -24.57
C THR A 127 38.14 -18.64 -23.94
N THR A 128 37.51 -19.04 -22.83
CA THR A 128 36.34 -18.32 -22.27
C THR A 128 36.56 -17.81 -20.85
N VAL A 129 37.51 -18.38 -20.11
CA VAL A 129 37.73 -18.06 -18.70
C VAL A 129 39.21 -18.08 -18.33
N SER A 130 39.57 -17.31 -17.30
CA SER A 130 40.87 -17.40 -16.63
C SER A 130 40.70 -17.62 -15.14
N THR A 131 41.78 -18.05 -14.49
CA THR A 131 41.77 -18.44 -13.08
C THR A 131 42.70 -17.58 -12.23
N ILE A 132 42.45 -17.61 -10.92
CA ILE A 132 43.43 -17.28 -9.90
C ILE A 132 43.38 -18.37 -8.83
N GLU A 133 44.53 -18.97 -8.58
CA GLU A 133 44.70 -20.21 -7.82
C GLU A 133 45.79 -20.05 -6.75
N PHE A 134 45.58 -20.73 -5.63
CA PHE A 134 46.51 -20.79 -4.51
C PHE A 134 46.83 -22.24 -4.17
N TYR A 135 48.11 -22.56 -3.99
CA TYR A 135 48.54 -23.93 -3.71
C TYR A 135 49.65 -24.00 -2.65
N GLY A 136 49.37 -24.69 -1.54
CA GLY A 136 50.27 -24.80 -0.39
C GLY A 136 51.20 -26.02 -0.38
N THR A 137 51.23 -26.84 -1.43
CA THR A 137 51.89 -28.18 -1.47
C THR A 137 51.07 -29.27 -0.79
N TYR A 138 50.64 -30.28 -1.55
CA TYR A 138 49.83 -31.39 -1.05
C TYR A 138 50.54 -32.20 0.04
N GLY A 139 49.76 -32.65 1.02
CA GLY A 139 50.24 -33.51 2.11
C GLY A 139 51.01 -32.77 3.20
N THR A 140 51.17 -31.45 3.08
CA THR A 140 51.86 -30.62 4.06
C THR A 140 50.92 -30.04 5.12
N GLY A 141 49.60 -30.06 4.89
CA GLY A 141 48.62 -29.38 5.73
C GLY A 141 48.62 -27.86 5.57
N ARG A 142 49.40 -27.30 4.63
CA ARG A 142 49.42 -25.87 4.31
C ARG A 142 48.20 -25.50 3.48
N ILE A 143 47.07 -25.34 4.17
CA ILE A 143 45.78 -25.03 3.56
C ILE A 143 45.61 -23.50 3.50
N PRO A 144 45.69 -22.85 2.33
CA PRO A 144 45.54 -21.41 2.23
C PRO A 144 44.08 -21.00 2.50
N THR A 145 43.92 -20.02 3.39
CA THR A 145 42.68 -19.25 3.54
C THR A 145 42.96 -17.81 3.10
N ILE A 146 42.25 -17.35 2.08
CA ILE A 146 42.49 -16.08 1.39
C ILE A 146 41.31 -15.14 1.61
N ARG A 147 41.57 -13.89 1.95
CA ARG A 147 40.56 -12.83 2.02
C ARG A 147 41.14 -11.53 1.46
N LYS A 148 40.25 -10.56 1.18
CA LYS A 148 40.60 -9.27 0.59
C LYS A 148 41.52 -9.41 -0.62
N LEU A 149 41.22 -10.38 -1.49
CA LEU A 149 41.95 -10.55 -2.75
C LEU A 149 41.65 -9.35 -3.65
N GLN A 150 42.69 -8.68 -4.11
CA GLN A 150 42.63 -7.62 -5.09
C GLN A 150 43.62 -7.88 -6.21
N ILE A 151 43.10 -7.87 -7.42
CA ILE A 151 43.91 -7.90 -8.64
C ILE A 151 43.68 -6.57 -9.34
N GLU A 152 44.78 -5.89 -9.65
CA GLU A 152 44.77 -4.55 -10.22
C GLU A 152 45.92 -4.39 -11.22
N ALA A 153 45.75 -3.51 -12.20
CA ALA A 153 46.79 -3.25 -13.18
C ALA A 153 48.01 -2.57 -12.53
N GLY A 154 49.20 -2.79 -13.08
CA GLY A 154 50.42 -2.12 -12.65
C GLY A 154 51.20 -2.83 -11.54
N THR A 155 52.12 -2.10 -10.92
CA THR A 155 53.25 -2.68 -10.15
C THR A 155 53.15 -2.47 -8.64
N LYS A 156 52.12 -1.78 -8.17
CA LYS A 156 51.94 -1.43 -6.75
C LYS A 156 50.56 -1.83 -6.27
N ALA A 157 50.54 -2.51 -5.12
CA ALA A 157 49.32 -2.85 -4.44
C ALA A 157 48.72 -1.60 -3.81
N THR A 158 47.43 -1.37 -4.01
CA THR A 158 46.68 -0.33 -3.30
C THR A 158 46.03 -0.89 -2.02
N ALA A 159 45.29 -0.04 -1.30
CA ALA A 159 44.45 -0.52 -0.22
C ALA A 159 43.29 -1.35 -0.80
N TRP A 160 42.89 -2.40 -0.09
CA TRP A 160 41.80 -3.24 -0.58
C TRP A 160 40.52 -2.41 -0.77
N SER A 161 39.88 -2.58 -1.92
CA SER A 161 38.55 -2.05 -2.22
C SER A 161 37.62 -3.14 -2.79
N PRO A 162 36.29 -3.03 -2.59
CA PRO A 162 35.33 -3.91 -3.26
C PRO A 162 35.44 -3.84 -4.78
N SER A 163 35.13 -4.94 -5.47
CA SER A 163 35.10 -4.90 -6.92
C SER A 163 33.95 -4.05 -7.44
N PRO A 164 34.11 -3.28 -8.53
CA PRO A 164 32.97 -2.64 -9.20
C PRO A 164 31.85 -3.61 -9.58
N ARG A 165 32.16 -4.92 -9.75
CA ARG A 165 31.16 -5.97 -9.96
C ARG A 165 30.22 -6.14 -8.76
N ASP A 166 30.75 -6.05 -7.54
CA ASP A 166 29.95 -6.15 -6.31
C ASP A 166 29.03 -4.92 -6.17
N THR A 167 29.59 -3.73 -6.45
CA THR A 167 28.81 -2.48 -6.44
C THR A 167 27.71 -2.48 -7.50
N LYS A 168 28.00 -2.97 -8.72
CA LYS A 168 27.02 -3.07 -9.81
C LYS A 168 25.88 -4.03 -9.45
N ALA A 169 26.20 -5.19 -8.87
CA ALA A 169 25.18 -6.14 -8.44
C ALA A 169 24.24 -5.55 -7.38
N ALA A 170 24.79 -4.80 -6.40
CA ALA A 170 23.99 -4.11 -5.39
C ALA A 170 23.07 -3.02 -6.01
N ILE A 171 23.59 -2.27 -6.99
CA ILE A 171 22.80 -1.27 -7.73
C ILE A 171 21.65 -1.93 -8.49
N ASP A 172 21.90 -3.04 -9.19
CA ASP A 172 20.88 -3.75 -9.97
C ASP A 172 19.78 -4.35 -9.07
N ALA A 173 20.17 -4.88 -7.91
CA ALA A 173 19.22 -5.33 -6.89
C ALA A 173 18.33 -4.16 -6.40
N ASN A 174 18.94 -3.01 -6.11
CA ASN A 174 18.20 -1.81 -5.72
C ASN A 174 17.27 -1.31 -6.83
N ALA A 175 17.71 -1.32 -8.10
CA ALA A 175 16.88 -0.94 -9.24
C ALA A 175 15.65 -1.85 -9.37
N SER A 176 15.82 -3.16 -9.18
CA SER A 176 14.72 -4.14 -9.19
C SER A 176 13.73 -3.91 -8.04
N ALA A 177 14.23 -3.57 -6.84
CA ALA A 177 13.40 -3.23 -5.68
C ALA A 177 12.62 -1.92 -5.88
N ILE A 178 13.24 -0.91 -6.51
CA ILE A 178 12.60 0.35 -6.89
C ILE A 178 11.47 0.09 -7.89
N GLN A 179 11.71 -0.70 -8.94
CA GLN A 179 10.68 -1.04 -9.93
C GLN A 179 9.48 -1.74 -9.28
N THR A 180 9.75 -2.68 -8.37
CA THR A 180 8.71 -3.37 -7.59
C THR A 180 7.90 -2.39 -6.73
N THR A 181 8.58 -1.43 -6.10
CA THR A 181 7.94 -0.40 -5.27
C THR A 181 7.09 0.54 -6.13
N GLN A 182 7.58 0.95 -7.29
CA GLN A 182 6.84 1.77 -8.24
C GLN A 182 5.54 1.10 -8.65
N THR A 183 5.58 -0.18 -9.04
CA THR A 183 4.37 -0.94 -9.38
C THR A 183 3.39 -0.99 -8.21
N LYS A 184 3.85 -1.14 -6.96
CA LYS A 184 2.96 -1.10 -5.79
C LYS A 184 2.33 0.27 -5.59
N VAL A 185 3.07 1.35 -5.81
CA VAL A 185 2.57 2.73 -5.74
C VAL A 185 1.48 2.96 -6.80
N ASP A 186 1.72 2.54 -8.04
CA ASP A 186 0.73 2.68 -9.13
C ASP A 186 -0.58 1.92 -8.81
N ASN A 187 -0.47 0.72 -8.22
CA ASN A 187 -1.63 -0.04 -7.76
C ASN A 187 -2.37 0.65 -6.61
N ILE A 188 -1.65 1.28 -5.67
CA ILE A 188 -2.24 2.05 -4.57
C ILE A 188 -2.98 3.26 -5.12
N ASP A 189 -2.41 3.95 -6.10
CA ASP A 189 -3.01 5.12 -6.74
C ASP A 189 -4.35 4.78 -7.44
N GLY A 190 -4.39 3.68 -8.18
CA GLY A 190 -5.64 3.19 -8.79
C GLY A 190 -6.72 2.82 -7.76
N ARG A 191 -6.32 2.19 -6.64
CA ARG A 191 -7.23 1.88 -5.52
C ARG A 191 -7.74 3.14 -4.83
N LEU A 192 -6.89 4.15 -4.65
CA LEU A 192 -7.24 5.43 -4.04
C LEU A 192 -8.24 6.21 -4.91
N THR A 193 -8.03 6.21 -6.23
CA THR A 193 -8.96 6.79 -7.20
C THR A 193 -10.33 6.13 -7.09
N THR A 194 -10.37 4.79 -7.12
CA THR A 194 -11.62 4.02 -6.98
C THR A 194 -12.35 4.30 -5.65
N ALA A 195 -11.61 4.43 -4.55
CA ALA A 195 -12.16 4.76 -3.25
C ALA A 195 -12.76 6.18 -3.24
N THR A 196 -12.08 7.14 -3.86
CA THR A 196 -12.54 8.53 -3.97
C THR A 196 -13.84 8.63 -4.77
N ASP A 197 -13.95 7.90 -5.89
CA ASP A 197 -15.16 7.84 -6.70
C ASP A 197 -16.33 7.23 -5.91
N SER A 198 -16.06 6.15 -5.17
CA SER A 198 -17.06 5.48 -4.34
C SER A 198 -17.57 6.40 -3.22
N ILE A 199 -16.69 7.14 -2.55
CA ILE A 199 -17.05 8.11 -1.52
C ILE A 199 -17.90 9.24 -2.11
N THR A 200 -17.54 9.74 -3.29
CA THR A 200 -18.31 10.79 -3.98
C THR A 200 -19.72 10.32 -4.34
N SER A 201 -19.86 9.08 -4.83
CA SER A 201 -21.15 8.46 -5.12
C SER A 201 -22.00 8.28 -3.86
N LEU A 202 -21.40 7.80 -2.76
CA LEU A 202 -22.07 7.69 -1.46
C LEU A 202 -22.56 9.04 -0.95
N ASN A 203 -21.76 10.10 -1.11
CA ASN A 203 -22.14 11.45 -0.69
C ASN A 203 -23.36 11.95 -1.47
N SER A 204 -23.40 11.75 -2.79
CA SER A 204 -24.56 12.11 -3.63
C SER A 204 -25.83 11.33 -3.24
N ARG A 205 -25.71 10.03 -2.97
CA ARG A 205 -26.81 9.19 -2.49
C ARG A 205 -27.31 9.64 -1.11
N MET A 206 -26.41 10.06 -0.23
CA MET A 206 -26.74 10.57 1.10
C MET A 206 -27.54 11.86 1.00
N SER A 207 -27.10 12.84 0.20
CA SER A 207 -27.84 14.08 -0.03
C SER A 207 -29.23 13.83 -0.62
N THR A 208 -29.36 12.85 -1.53
CA THR A 208 -30.66 12.44 -2.07
C THR A 208 -31.57 11.85 -0.98
N ALA A 209 -31.02 10.98 -0.13
CA ALA A 209 -31.76 10.38 0.97
C ALA A 209 -32.22 11.44 2.00
N GLU A 210 -31.36 12.39 2.35
CA GLU A 210 -31.69 13.52 3.22
C GLU A 210 -32.84 14.37 2.65
N GLY A 211 -32.80 14.68 1.35
CA GLY A 211 -33.89 15.40 0.66
C GLY A 211 -35.22 14.65 0.67
N ASN A 212 -35.18 13.33 0.45
CA ASN A 212 -36.37 12.48 0.52
C ASN A 212 -36.96 12.44 1.94
N ILE A 213 -36.11 12.28 2.97
CA ILE A 213 -36.55 12.30 4.38
C ILE A 213 -37.23 13.62 4.73
N ASN A 214 -36.66 14.75 4.31
CA ASN A 214 -37.26 16.06 4.56
C ASN A 214 -38.64 16.22 3.87
N SER A 215 -38.76 15.72 2.64
CA SER A 215 -40.02 15.70 1.89
C SER A 215 -41.07 14.83 2.59
N THR A 216 -40.69 13.65 3.07
CA THR A 216 -41.55 12.76 3.86
C THR A 216 -42.00 13.43 5.16
N ASN A 217 -41.10 14.07 5.91
CA ASN A 217 -41.43 14.78 7.14
C ASN A 217 -42.45 15.90 6.89
N THR A 218 -42.30 16.65 5.79
CA THR A 218 -43.25 17.68 5.39
C THR A 218 -44.63 17.09 5.09
N ALA A 219 -44.68 15.98 4.34
CA ALA A 219 -45.93 15.30 4.03
C ALA A 219 -46.63 14.76 5.30
N VAL A 220 -45.87 14.17 6.23
CA VAL A 220 -46.37 13.70 7.53
C VAL A 220 -46.92 14.86 8.36
N GLY A 221 -46.22 15.99 8.42
CA GLY A 221 -46.72 17.20 9.07
C GLY A 221 -48.04 17.69 8.46
N GLY A 222 -48.16 17.69 7.14
CA GLY A 222 -49.40 18.03 6.44
C GLY A 222 -50.56 17.06 6.75
N LEU A 223 -50.28 15.76 6.83
CA LEU A 223 -51.27 14.75 7.25
C LEU A 223 -51.72 14.98 8.70
N SER A 224 -50.80 15.29 9.61
CA SER A 224 -51.12 15.61 11.01
C SER A 224 -52.09 16.79 11.13
N THR A 225 -51.87 17.87 10.38
CA THR A 225 -52.76 19.04 10.35
C THR A 225 -54.15 18.70 9.77
N ARG A 226 -54.19 17.93 8.68
CA ARG A 226 -55.45 17.48 8.08
C ARG A 226 -56.24 16.58 9.03
N MET A 227 -55.56 15.71 9.77
CA MET A 227 -56.16 14.83 10.78
C MET A 227 -56.78 15.65 11.91
N ALA A 228 -56.04 16.58 12.52
CA ALA A 228 -56.57 17.46 13.56
C ALA A 228 -57.79 18.28 13.07
N THR A 229 -57.76 18.75 11.82
CA THR A 229 -58.89 19.45 11.20
C THR A 229 -60.11 18.54 11.05
N ALA A 230 -59.90 17.29 10.61
CA ALA A 230 -60.98 16.33 10.45
C ALA A 230 -61.59 15.94 11.81
N GLU A 231 -60.76 15.70 12.82
CA GLU A 231 -61.19 15.43 14.20
C GLU A 231 -62.07 16.57 14.75
N GLY A 232 -61.64 17.84 14.60
CA GLY A 232 -62.45 18.98 15.01
C GLY A 232 -63.80 19.08 14.27
N LYS A 233 -63.84 18.79 12.97
CA LYS A 233 -65.10 18.74 12.20
C LYS A 233 -66.03 17.61 12.70
N ILE A 234 -65.49 16.44 13.03
CA ILE A 234 -66.24 15.30 13.57
C ILE A 234 -66.86 15.66 14.93
N THR A 235 -66.11 16.35 15.80
CA THR A 235 -66.64 16.86 17.08
C THR A 235 -67.81 17.82 16.85
N ASN A 236 -67.65 18.83 15.99
CA ASN A 236 -68.72 19.78 15.68
C ASN A 236 -69.98 19.10 15.10
N GLN A 237 -69.80 18.09 14.25
CA GLN A 237 -70.91 17.29 13.72
C GLN A 237 -71.61 16.50 14.83
N SER A 238 -70.85 15.94 15.77
CA SER A 238 -71.40 15.21 16.92
C SER A 238 -72.24 16.12 17.83
N ASP A 239 -71.78 17.35 18.10
CA ASP A 239 -72.53 18.35 18.88
C ASP A 239 -73.82 18.78 18.17
N SER A 240 -73.76 18.93 16.84
CA SER A 240 -74.94 19.25 16.01
C SER A 240 -75.95 18.11 16.04
N ILE A 241 -75.51 16.85 15.97
CA ILE A 241 -76.37 15.66 16.08
C ILE A 241 -77.03 15.60 17.45
N ALA A 242 -76.30 15.83 18.54
CA ALA A 242 -76.86 15.86 19.89
C ALA A 242 -77.93 16.96 20.05
N SER A 243 -77.67 18.15 19.49
CA SER A 243 -78.63 19.26 19.48
C SER A 243 -79.91 18.93 18.69
N LEU A 244 -79.77 18.27 17.54
CA LEU A 244 -80.90 17.76 16.75
C LEU A 244 -81.71 16.72 17.54
N GLN A 245 -81.04 15.78 18.21
CA GLN A 245 -81.71 14.76 19.05
C GLN A 245 -82.53 15.41 20.18
N ASN A 246 -81.97 16.42 20.85
CA ASN A 246 -82.69 17.18 21.89
C ASN A 246 -83.90 17.93 21.31
N SER A 247 -83.73 18.56 20.14
CA SER A 247 -84.82 19.27 19.45
C SER A 247 -85.95 18.31 19.07
N VAL A 248 -85.62 17.14 18.51
CA VAL A 248 -86.60 16.08 18.18
C VAL A 248 -87.33 15.59 19.42
N THR A 249 -86.61 15.38 20.54
CA THR A 249 -87.22 14.97 21.82
C THR A 249 -88.23 16.00 22.31
N SER A 250 -87.88 17.29 22.25
CA SER A 250 -88.77 18.40 22.63
C SER A 250 -90.01 18.50 21.72
N ILE A 251 -89.82 18.38 20.40
CA ILE A 251 -90.90 18.34 19.42
C ILE A 251 -91.85 17.18 19.72
N ASN A 252 -91.34 15.98 19.96
CA ASN A 252 -92.15 14.81 20.27
C ASN A 252 -92.97 15.01 21.55
N GLY A 253 -92.39 15.60 22.61
CA GLY A 253 -93.13 15.94 23.83
C GLY A 253 -94.24 16.96 23.59
N THR A 254 -93.96 18.02 22.81
CA THR A 254 -94.97 19.03 22.44
C THR A 254 -96.10 18.41 21.61
N LEU A 255 -95.75 17.55 20.65
CA LEU A 255 -96.72 16.87 19.79
C LEU A 255 -97.62 15.94 20.60
N ALA A 256 -97.07 15.18 21.56
CA ALA A 256 -97.85 14.33 22.46
C ALA A 256 -98.90 15.13 23.24
N ASN A 257 -98.58 16.34 23.71
CA ASN A 257 -99.53 17.21 24.41
C ASN A 257 -100.62 17.78 23.48
N LYS A 258 -100.30 18.15 22.24
CA LYS A 258 -101.29 18.64 21.28
C LYS A 258 -102.20 17.53 20.74
N ALA A 259 -101.64 16.33 20.60
CA ALA A 259 -102.35 15.11 20.21
C ALA A 259 -103.00 14.41 21.42
N ASP A 260 -103.06 15.05 22.59
CA ASP A 260 -103.76 14.51 23.74
C ASP A 260 -105.22 14.28 23.36
N SER A 261 -105.55 13.01 23.16
CA SER A 261 -106.88 12.57 22.77
C SER A 261 -107.91 13.01 23.78
N SER A 262 -107.55 13.25 25.04
CA SER A 262 -108.47 13.79 26.04
C SER A 262 -108.91 15.22 25.68
N ALA A 263 -108.01 16.10 25.22
CA ALA A 263 -108.36 17.46 24.82
C ALA A 263 -109.24 17.47 23.58
N VAL A 264 -108.92 16.66 22.58
CA VAL A 264 -109.73 16.50 21.35
C VAL A 264 -111.08 15.89 21.70
N ASN A 265 -111.12 14.79 22.47
CA ASN A 265 -112.36 14.16 22.89
C ASN A 265 -113.22 15.09 23.74
N ASN A 266 -112.62 15.90 24.63
CA ASN A 266 -113.33 16.91 25.41
C ASN A 266 -113.95 17.98 24.51
N LEU A 267 -113.23 18.46 23.49
CA LEU A 267 -113.78 19.38 22.50
C LEU A 267 -114.91 18.72 21.70
N THR A 268 -114.72 17.48 21.23
CA THR A 268 -115.75 16.69 20.54
C THR A 268 -117.01 16.58 21.39
N SER A 269 -116.91 16.13 22.65
CA SER A 269 -118.07 16.02 23.55
C SER A 269 -118.73 17.35 23.86
N ARG A 270 -117.96 18.45 23.99
CA ARG A 270 -118.52 19.80 24.14
C ARG A 270 -119.29 20.24 22.89
N VAL A 271 -118.76 19.94 21.70
CA VAL A 271 -119.42 20.22 20.41
C VAL A 271 -120.70 19.40 20.28
N GLU A 272 -120.65 18.09 20.49
CA GLU A 272 -121.83 17.22 20.48
C GLU A 272 -122.92 17.72 21.45
N THR A 273 -122.52 18.12 22.65
CA THR A 273 -123.44 18.70 23.65
C THR A 273 -124.05 20.01 23.18
N ALA A 274 -123.25 20.90 22.58
CA ALA A 274 -123.72 22.18 22.06
C ALA A 274 -124.68 21.98 20.88
N GLU A 275 -124.35 21.08 19.95
CA GLU A 275 -125.19 20.70 18.81
C GLU A 275 -126.55 20.12 19.25
N GLY A 276 -126.56 19.28 20.29
CA GLY A 276 -127.80 18.75 20.89
C GLY A 276 -128.68 19.85 21.53
N LYS A 277 -128.06 20.81 22.23
CA LYS A 277 -128.78 21.97 22.80
C LYS A 277 -129.35 22.88 21.72
N ILE A 278 -128.57 23.18 20.67
CA ILE A 278 -129.02 23.98 19.51
C ILE A 278 -130.21 23.29 18.83
N SER A 279 -130.13 21.98 18.61
CA SER A 279 -131.23 21.19 18.04
C SER A 279 -132.50 21.29 18.89
N SER A 280 -132.36 21.21 20.22
CA SER A 280 -133.48 21.36 21.16
C SER A 280 -134.09 22.77 21.09
N GLN A 281 -133.27 23.81 21.09
CA GLN A 281 -133.72 25.21 20.94
C GLN A 281 -134.43 25.45 19.61
N SER A 282 -133.91 24.88 18.50
CA SER A 282 -134.54 24.94 17.18
C SER A 282 -135.93 24.30 17.18
N GLY A 283 -136.08 23.15 17.83
CA GLY A 283 -137.38 22.51 18.05
C GLY A 283 -138.35 23.40 18.84
N GLN A 284 -137.88 24.01 19.93
CA GLN A 284 -138.68 24.95 20.73
C GLN A 284 -139.11 26.20 19.93
N ILE A 285 -138.23 26.76 19.09
CA ILE A 285 -138.55 27.88 18.19
C ILE A 285 -139.64 27.49 17.19
N THR A 286 -139.53 26.29 16.60
CA THR A 286 -140.55 25.77 15.68
C THR A 286 -141.90 25.62 16.38
N SER A 287 -141.91 25.04 17.59
CA SER A 287 -143.14 24.93 18.40
C SER A 287 -143.73 26.31 18.75
N LEU A 288 -142.89 27.29 19.09
CA LEU A 288 -143.33 28.65 19.34
C LEU A 288 -143.92 29.30 18.09
N SER A 289 -143.27 29.14 16.93
CA SER A 289 -143.77 29.64 15.63
C SER A 289 -145.16 29.10 15.33
N ASN A 290 -145.33 27.77 15.42
CA ASN A 290 -146.63 27.13 15.21
C ASN A 290 -147.70 27.62 16.21
N SER A 291 -147.32 27.89 17.46
CA SER A 291 -148.24 28.42 18.48
C SER A 291 -148.69 29.85 18.16
N LEU A 292 -147.80 30.68 17.61
CA LEU A 292 -148.10 32.04 17.17
C LEU A 292 -148.99 32.05 15.91
N ASP A 293 -148.76 31.13 14.98
CA ASP A 293 -149.62 30.98 13.79
C ASP A 293 -151.05 30.56 14.12
N LEU A 294 -151.24 29.79 15.21
CA LEU A 294 -152.58 29.38 15.70
C LEU A 294 -153.32 30.48 16.48
N THR A 295 -152.65 31.58 16.84
CA THR A 295 -153.23 32.68 17.64
C THR A 295 -153.56 33.93 16.81
N ASN A 296 -153.25 33.94 15.51
CA ASN A 296 -153.64 34.96 14.53
C ASN A 296 -154.70 34.42 13.55
#